data_AF-A0A938EY10-F1
#
_entry.id   AF-A0A938EY10-F1
#
_cell.length_a   1.000
_cell.length_b   1.000
_cell.length_c   1.000
_cell.angle_alpha   90.00
_cell.angle_beta   90.00
_cell.angle_gamma   90.00
#
_symmetry.space_group_name_H-M   'P 1'
#
loop_
_entity.id
_entity.type
_entity.pdbx_description
1 polymer ?
#
loop_
_entity_poly.entity_id
_entity_poly.type
_entity_poly.pdbx_seq_one_letter_code
_entity_poly.pdbx_strand_id
1 'polypeptide(L)'
;MSNLIYNLSNKKNSSKNKKETFTSILSMFLILTLIFTFVLTIIFFTGGCKKKVQELPEEVISAETATEQATEKSTESIAESASESASESATESTEEIPEEILEFIEKADKYYLNGDYGLARSTYRKAEIAINNSELSDDTKQELIDSFYLKYKKSKDIVDSASMHYGNAMQLIYETRYKEAKKELESALALYPKYAEAIEAYENL
;
A
#
# COMPACT_ATOMS: atom_id res chain seq x y z
N MET A 1 57.09 -42.01 -5.22
CA MET A 1 55.89 -42.85 -4.96
C MET A 1 54.66 -41.94 -5.02
N SER A 2 54.19 -41.59 -6.22
CA SER A 2 53.43 -40.32 -6.37
C SER A 2 52.00 -40.46 -6.91
N ASN A 3 51.66 -41.56 -7.60
CA ASN A 3 50.34 -41.71 -8.25
C ASN A 3 49.25 -42.35 -7.36
N LEU A 4 49.55 -42.71 -6.10
CA LEU A 4 48.62 -43.42 -5.21
C LEU A 4 47.74 -42.47 -4.37
N ILE A 5 48.15 -41.22 -4.18
CA ILE A 5 47.44 -40.24 -3.33
C ILE A 5 46.21 -39.65 -4.04
N TYR A 6 46.31 -39.40 -5.35
CA TYR A 6 45.28 -38.66 -6.10
C TYR A 6 43.90 -39.37 -6.16
N ASN A 7 43.90 -40.71 -6.14
CA ASN A 7 42.67 -41.50 -6.29
C ASN A 7 41.81 -41.59 -5.01
N LEU A 8 42.35 -41.26 -3.84
CA LEU A 8 41.61 -41.32 -2.57
C LEU A 8 40.75 -40.08 -2.30
N SER A 9 41.10 -38.93 -2.89
CA SER A 9 40.35 -37.68 -2.71
C SER A 9 38.95 -37.76 -3.36
N ASN A 10 38.88 -38.18 -4.62
CA ASN A 10 37.66 -38.08 -5.43
C ASN A 10 36.49 -38.95 -4.92
N LYS A 11 36.79 -40.08 -4.27
CA LYS A 11 35.76 -41.00 -3.73
C LYS A 11 34.96 -40.40 -2.56
N LYS A 12 35.50 -39.38 -1.86
CA LYS A 12 34.88 -38.82 -0.65
C LYS A 12 33.73 -37.85 -0.94
N ASN A 13 33.76 -37.15 -2.08
CA ASN A 13 32.76 -36.12 -2.42
C ASN A 13 31.42 -36.71 -2.91
N SER A 14 31.46 -37.84 -3.64
CA SER A 14 30.23 -38.51 -4.15
C SER A 14 29.24 -38.92 -3.04
N SER A 15 29.72 -39.11 -1.80
CA SER A 15 28.89 -39.53 -0.69
C SER A 15 28.07 -38.42 -0.02
N LYS A 16 28.45 -37.14 -0.14
CA LYS A 16 27.73 -36.03 0.52
C LYS A 16 26.44 -35.67 -0.22
N ASN A 17 26.52 -35.40 -1.52
CA ASN A 17 25.40 -34.91 -2.33
C ASN A 17 24.18 -35.86 -2.40
N LYS A 18 24.34 -37.14 -2.01
CA LYS A 18 23.23 -38.09 -1.89
C LYS A 18 22.40 -37.97 -0.61
N LYS A 19 22.87 -37.24 0.41
CA LYS A 19 22.12 -37.03 1.67
C LYS A 19 21.19 -35.82 1.57
N GLU A 20 21.69 -34.71 1.05
CA GLU A 20 20.95 -33.43 0.96
C GLU A 20 19.70 -33.55 0.06
N THR A 21 19.79 -34.27 -1.06
CA THR A 21 18.65 -34.54 -1.94
C THR A 21 17.57 -35.39 -1.27
N PHE A 22 17.96 -36.39 -0.46
CA PHE A 22 17.00 -37.23 0.27
C PHE A 22 16.23 -36.42 1.34
N THR A 23 16.90 -35.52 2.06
CA THR A 23 16.24 -34.64 3.05
C THR A 23 15.25 -33.67 2.38
N SER A 24 15.62 -33.11 1.22
CA SER A 24 14.74 -32.22 0.44
C SER A 24 13.46 -32.94 -0.02
N ILE A 25 13.59 -34.16 -0.57
CA ILE A 25 12.46 -34.96 -1.05
C ILE A 25 11.52 -35.32 0.12
N LEU A 26 12.07 -35.74 1.27
CA LEU A 26 11.27 -36.09 2.45
C LEU A 26 10.49 -34.88 3.01
N SER A 27 11.11 -33.70 3.01
CA SER A 27 10.45 -32.44 3.39
C SER A 27 9.28 -32.11 2.46
N MET A 28 9.46 -32.25 1.13
CA MET A 28 8.41 -31.98 0.16
C MET A 28 7.18 -32.89 0.32
N PHE A 29 7.40 -34.18 0.63
CA PHE A 29 6.29 -35.10 0.93
C PHE A 29 5.53 -34.75 2.22
N LEU A 30 6.23 -34.29 3.27
CA LEU A 30 5.59 -33.85 4.52
C LEU A 30 4.75 -32.58 4.33
N ILE A 31 5.19 -31.64 3.50
CA ILE A 31 4.41 -30.44 3.17
C ILE A 31 3.16 -30.84 2.37
N LEU A 32 3.29 -31.75 1.40
CA LEU A 32 2.18 -32.18 0.55
C LEU A 32 1.07 -32.89 1.34
N THR A 33 1.41 -33.75 2.31
CA THR A 33 0.41 -34.43 3.15
C THR A 33 -0.30 -33.48 4.12
N LEU A 34 0.41 -32.46 4.63
CA LEU A 34 -0.17 -31.42 5.49
C LEU A 34 -1.18 -30.55 4.71
N ILE A 35 -0.85 -30.16 3.48
CA ILE A 35 -1.79 -29.44 2.60
C ILE A 35 -3.02 -30.32 2.29
N PHE A 36 -2.83 -31.61 1.99
CA PHE A 36 -3.94 -32.52 1.66
C PHE A 36 -4.91 -32.72 2.83
N THR A 37 -4.40 -32.87 4.06
CA THR A 37 -5.25 -32.98 5.26
C THR A 37 -5.99 -31.67 5.55
N PHE A 38 -5.35 -30.51 5.38
CA PHE A 38 -6.01 -29.21 5.53
C PHE A 38 -7.19 -29.04 4.55
N VAL A 39 -6.99 -29.34 3.25
CA VAL A 39 -8.05 -29.27 2.24
C VAL A 39 -9.24 -30.20 2.57
N LEU A 40 -8.97 -31.42 3.08
CA LEU A 40 -10.04 -32.32 3.52
C LEU A 40 -10.88 -31.73 4.67
N THR A 41 -10.26 -31.06 5.66
CA THR A 41 -11.01 -30.47 6.78
C THR A 41 -12.00 -29.38 6.36
N ILE A 42 -11.66 -28.58 5.32
CA ILE A 42 -12.54 -27.52 4.80
C ILE A 42 -13.83 -28.11 4.21
N ILE A 43 -13.74 -29.25 3.53
CA ILE A 43 -14.89 -29.90 2.87
C ILE A 43 -15.94 -30.36 3.89
N PHE A 44 -15.52 -30.81 5.08
CA PHE A 44 -16.44 -31.27 6.12
C PHE A 44 -17.15 -30.14 6.90
N PHE A 45 -16.67 -28.90 6.84
CA PHE A 45 -17.17 -27.80 7.68
C PHE A 45 -18.19 -26.86 7.02
N THR A 46 -18.43 -26.95 5.71
CA THR A 46 -19.39 -26.06 5.00
C THR A 46 -20.86 -26.49 5.09
N GLY A 47 -21.14 -27.66 5.68
CA GLY A 47 -22.45 -28.32 5.66
C GLY A 47 -23.47 -27.93 6.74
N GLY A 48 -23.71 -26.64 7.03
CA GLY A 48 -24.80 -26.31 7.98
C GLY A 48 -25.01 -24.86 8.41
N CYS A 49 -25.74 -24.06 7.62
CA CYS A 49 -26.39 -22.83 8.10
C CYS A 49 -27.74 -22.59 7.42
N LYS A 50 -28.85 -22.90 8.11
CA LYS A 50 -30.20 -22.46 7.71
C LYS A 50 -30.38 -21.00 8.13
N LYS A 51 -30.29 -20.05 7.18
CA LYS A 51 -30.75 -18.68 7.45
C LYS A 51 -32.24 -18.69 7.79
N LYS A 52 -32.60 -18.15 8.97
CA LYS A 52 -33.89 -17.49 9.13
C LYS A 52 -33.78 -16.09 8.52
N VAL A 53 -34.81 -15.67 7.82
CA VAL A 53 -35.02 -14.24 7.53
C VAL A 53 -35.59 -13.61 8.80
N GLN A 54 -35.10 -12.42 9.14
CA GLN A 54 -35.71 -11.53 10.11
C GLN A 54 -35.60 -10.11 9.55
N GLU A 55 -36.65 -9.32 9.75
CA GLU A 55 -36.94 -8.13 8.94
C GLU A 55 -36.36 -6.83 9.52
N LEU A 56 -36.47 -5.75 8.74
CA LEU A 56 -36.14 -4.37 9.13
C LEU A 56 -37.04 -3.86 10.28
N PRO A 57 -36.66 -2.72 10.90
CA PRO A 57 -37.36 -1.48 10.55
C PRO A 57 -36.43 -0.33 10.12
N GLU A 58 -37.04 0.75 9.62
CA GLU A 58 -36.42 1.99 9.14
C GLU A 58 -36.45 3.11 10.22
N GLU A 59 -36.32 4.38 9.80
CA GLU A 59 -36.54 5.63 10.56
C GLU A 59 -35.45 6.08 11.57
N VAL A 60 -35.13 7.37 11.78
CA VAL A 60 -35.70 8.66 11.31
C VAL A 60 -34.59 9.68 10.90
N ILE A 61 -34.98 10.78 10.26
CA ILE A 61 -34.20 11.89 9.66
C ILE A 61 -33.90 13.05 10.65
N SER A 62 -32.70 13.66 10.58
CA SER A 62 -32.41 15.14 10.59
C SER A 62 -30.89 15.40 10.75
N ALA A 63 -30.18 16.40 10.18
CA ALA A 63 -30.41 17.62 9.37
C ALA A 63 -29.98 18.93 10.08
N GLU A 64 -29.51 19.91 9.27
CA GLU A 64 -29.23 21.34 9.57
C GLU A 64 -27.87 21.71 10.25
N THR A 65 -27.25 22.90 10.10
CA THR A 65 -26.74 23.70 8.93
C THR A 65 -25.77 24.81 9.45
N ALA A 66 -25.00 25.47 8.55
CA ALA A 66 -24.38 26.82 8.62
C ALA A 66 -23.00 27.05 9.32
N THR A 67 -22.23 28.15 9.09
CA THR A 67 -21.92 29.05 7.92
C THR A 67 -20.73 29.98 8.34
N GLU A 68 -20.18 30.80 7.42
CA GLU A 68 -19.28 31.99 7.60
C GLU A 68 -17.75 31.76 7.48
N GLN A 69 -17.05 32.35 6.48
CA GLN A 69 -16.42 33.70 6.35
C GLN A 69 -15.06 33.84 7.10
N ALA A 70 -14.03 34.61 6.69
CA ALA A 70 -13.73 35.51 5.56
C ALA A 70 -12.21 35.41 5.22
N THR A 71 -11.70 35.53 3.98
CA THR A 71 -11.29 36.75 3.22
C THR A 71 -10.18 37.65 3.82
N GLU A 72 -8.94 37.47 3.35
CA GLU A 72 -7.88 38.48 3.10
C GLU A 72 -6.82 37.76 2.22
N LYS A 73 -6.32 38.20 1.06
CA LYS A 73 -5.96 39.49 0.43
C LYS A 73 -4.58 40.06 0.85
N SER A 74 -3.57 39.77 0.03
CA SER A 74 -2.41 40.66 -0.16
C SER A 74 -1.84 40.56 -1.58
N THR A 75 -1.59 41.70 -2.23
CA THR A 75 -0.54 41.87 -3.24
C THR A 75 0.80 42.18 -2.51
N GLU A 76 2.00 42.34 -3.05
CA GLU A 76 2.59 42.60 -4.39
C GLU A 76 4.13 42.25 -4.27
N SER A 77 5.12 42.44 -5.16
CA SER A 77 5.28 43.07 -6.49
C SER A 77 6.62 42.66 -7.17
N ILE A 78 6.64 42.57 -8.52
CA ILE A 78 7.73 43.06 -9.42
C ILE A 78 9.10 42.32 -9.56
N ALA A 79 9.69 42.48 -10.76
CA ALA A 79 11.02 42.12 -11.28
C ALA A 79 11.27 40.62 -11.59
N GLU A 80 11.41 40.13 -12.83
CA GLU A 80 12.06 40.60 -14.08
C GLU A 80 13.56 40.24 -14.19
N SER A 81 13.86 39.27 -15.06
CA SER A 81 15.13 39.18 -15.81
C SER A 81 14.92 38.27 -17.03
N ALA A 82 15.21 38.77 -18.23
CA ALA A 82 15.19 37.98 -19.44
C ALA A 82 16.52 37.21 -19.63
N SER A 83 16.46 36.09 -20.35
CA SER A 83 17.62 35.52 -21.05
C SER A 83 17.12 34.78 -22.29
N GLU A 84 17.58 35.20 -23.46
CA GLU A 84 17.28 34.50 -24.71
C GLU A 84 18.07 33.18 -24.78
N SER A 85 17.47 32.15 -25.37
CA SER A 85 18.19 31.02 -25.97
C SER A 85 17.37 30.46 -27.14
N ALA A 86 18.05 29.85 -28.11
CA ALA A 86 17.50 29.68 -29.45
C ALA A 86 16.62 28.44 -29.62
N SER A 87 15.38 28.69 -30.05
CA SER A 87 14.68 27.98 -31.14
C SER A 87 15.26 26.63 -31.60
N GLU A 88 14.60 25.54 -31.23
CA GLU A 88 14.41 24.40 -32.12
C GLU A 88 12.92 24.01 -32.12
N SER A 89 12.19 24.51 -33.12
CA SER A 89 10.72 24.43 -33.19
C SER A 89 10.25 23.03 -33.64
N ALA A 90 10.32 22.05 -32.74
CA ALA A 90 9.50 20.84 -32.86
C ALA A 90 8.02 21.23 -32.91
N THR A 91 7.23 20.57 -33.77
CA THR A 91 5.79 20.83 -33.88
C THR A 91 5.08 20.17 -32.69
N GLU A 92 5.05 20.87 -31.57
CA GLU A 92 4.42 20.44 -30.32
C GLU A 92 2.91 20.30 -30.52
N SER A 93 2.48 19.06 -30.78
CA SER A 93 1.08 18.69 -30.81
C SER A 93 0.56 18.68 -29.38
N THR A 94 -0.03 19.79 -28.94
CA THR A 94 -0.62 19.94 -27.59
C THR A 94 -1.70 18.90 -27.37
N GLU A 95 -1.32 17.78 -26.77
CA GLU A 95 -2.17 16.65 -26.44
C GLU A 95 -3.07 17.03 -25.24
N GLU A 96 -4.38 17.03 -25.44
CA GLU A 96 -5.34 17.54 -24.45
C GLU A 96 -5.56 16.52 -23.33
N ILE A 97 -5.07 16.83 -22.13
CA ILE A 97 -5.14 15.94 -20.96
C ILE A 97 -6.58 15.91 -20.41
N PRO A 98 -7.23 14.74 -20.30
CA PRO A 98 -8.59 14.62 -19.76
C PRO A 98 -8.75 15.23 -18.35
N GLU A 99 -9.79 16.05 -18.16
CA GLU A 99 -10.07 16.77 -16.91
C GLU A 99 -10.12 15.85 -15.66
N GLU A 100 -10.65 14.63 -15.80
CA GLU A 100 -10.72 13.63 -14.70
C GLU A 100 -9.34 13.25 -14.15
N ILE A 101 -8.31 13.19 -15.00
CA ILE A 101 -6.93 12.91 -14.56
C ILE A 101 -6.41 14.07 -13.71
N LEU A 102 -6.66 15.31 -14.14
CA LEU A 102 -6.25 16.51 -13.42
C LEU A 102 -7.00 16.63 -12.07
N GLU A 103 -8.30 16.33 -12.02
CA GLU A 103 -9.06 16.31 -10.77
C GLU A 103 -8.50 15.25 -9.79
N PHE A 104 -8.17 14.04 -10.25
CA PHE A 104 -7.57 13.03 -9.38
C PHE A 104 -6.19 13.46 -8.85
N ILE A 105 -5.36 14.12 -9.65
CA ILE A 105 -4.04 14.60 -9.20
C ILE A 105 -4.21 15.74 -8.18
N GLU A 106 -4.99 16.79 -8.47
CA GLU A 106 -5.20 17.91 -7.53
C GLU A 106 -5.79 17.42 -6.20
N LYS A 107 -6.77 16.52 -6.26
CA LYS A 107 -7.45 15.95 -5.09
C LYS A 107 -6.53 15.07 -4.27
N ALA A 108 -5.65 14.29 -4.90
CA ALA A 108 -4.63 13.50 -4.21
C ALA A 108 -3.54 14.35 -3.57
N ASP A 109 -3.12 15.44 -4.23
CA ASP A 109 -2.21 16.45 -3.68
C ASP A 109 -2.81 17.14 -2.46
N LYS A 110 -4.08 17.56 -2.54
CA LYS A 110 -4.83 18.15 -1.43
C LYS A 110 -4.91 17.23 -0.21
N TYR A 111 -5.22 15.94 -0.41
CA TYR A 111 -5.17 14.95 0.67
C TYR A 111 -3.75 14.76 1.23
N TYR A 112 -2.72 14.73 0.38
CA TYR A 112 -1.34 14.57 0.81
C TYR A 112 -0.85 15.76 1.65
N LEU A 113 -1.16 16.99 1.25
CA LEU A 113 -0.84 18.21 1.98
C LEU A 113 -1.58 18.30 3.32
N ASN A 114 -2.84 17.85 3.37
CA ASN A 114 -3.61 17.74 4.60
C ASN A 114 -3.18 16.58 5.52
N GLY A 115 -2.22 15.75 5.10
CA GLY A 115 -1.78 14.55 5.83
C GLY A 115 -2.77 13.37 5.80
N ASP A 116 -3.79 13.41 4.94
CA ASP A 116 -4.79 12.35 4.75
C ASP A 116 -4.23 11.20 3.87
N TYR A 117 -3.09 10.63 4.27
CA TYR A 117 -2.26 9.77 3.40
C TYR A 117 -2.98 8.54 2.84
N GLY A 118 -4.00 8.00 3.52
CA GLY A 118 -4.85 6.92 2.99
C GLY A 118 -5.71 7.36 1.79
N LEU A 119 -6.29 8.56 1.87
CA LEU A 119 -7.07 9.16 0.78
C LEU A 119 -6.15 9.60 -0.36
N ALA A 120 -4.98 10.16 -0.05
CA ALA A 120 -3.96 10.51 -1.02
C ALA A 120 -3.50 9.27 -1.81
N ARG A 121 -3.02 8.22 -1.12
CA ARG A 121 -2.61 6.93 -1.72
C ARG A 121 -3.67 6.34 -2.65
N SER A 122 -4.92 6.30 -2.18
CA SER A 122 -6.01 5.70 -2.96
C SER A 122 -6.45 6.55 -4.16
N THR A 123 -6.24 7.88 -4.11
CA THR A 123 -6.58 8.80 -5.20
C THR A 123 -5.47 8.91 -6.24
N TYR A 124 -4.18 8.93 -5.85
CA TYR A 124 -3.06 8.80 -6.80
C TYR A 124 -3.16 7.51 -7.63
N ARG A 125 -3.56 6.39 -7.01
CA ARG A 125 -3.80 5.13 -7.73
C ARG A 125 -4.96 5.22 -8.74
N LYS A 126 -5.93 6.13 -8.54
CA LYS A 126 -6.97 6.40 -9.54
C LYS A 126 -6.41 7.21 -10.71
N ALA A 127 -5.60 8.24 -10.44
CA ALA A 127 -4.89 8.98 -11.47
C ALA A 127 -4.01 8.05 -12.31
N GLU A 128 -3.18 7.22 -11.67
CA GLU A 128 -2.35 6.19 -12.30
C GLU A 128 -3.15 5.27 -13.23
N ILE A 129 -4.32 4.79 -12.79
CA ILE A 129 -5.22 3.94 -13.60
C ILE A 129 -5.85 4.72 -14.77
N ALA A 130 -6.31 5.96 -14.53
CA ALA A 130 -6.93 6.79 -15.56
C ALA A 130 -5.93 7.18 -16.66
N ILE A 131 -4.70 7.54 -16.29
CA ILE A 131 -3.60 7.84 -17.20
C ILE A 131 -3.28 6.61 -18.06
N ASN A 132 -3.04 5.44 -17.46
CA ASN A 132 -2.72 4.22 -18.20
C ASN A 132 -3.84 3.77 -19.15
N ASN A 133 -5.11 4.03 -18.81
CA ASN A 133 -6.27 3.70 -19.64
C ASN A 133 -6.61 4.76 -20.72
N SER A 134 -5.95 5.92 -20.71
CA SER A 134 -6.23 7.02 -21.63
C SER A 134 -5.63 6.80 -23.03
N GLU A 135 -6.14 7.55 -24.02
CA GLU A 135 -5.60 7.58 -25.38
C GLU A 135 -4.31 8.41 -25.51
N LEU A 136 -3.83 9.04 -24.42
CA LEU A 136 -2.60 9.84 -24.38
C LEU A 136 -1.38 9.05 -24.86
N SER A 137 -0.39 9.75 -25.43
CA SER A 137 0.92 9.19 -25.76
C SER A 137 1.65 8.65 -24.51
N ASP A 138 2.51 7.65 -24.71
CA ASP A 138 3.24 6.99 -23.61
C ASP A 138 4.21 7.94 -22.90
N ASP A 139 4.74 8.96 -23.60
CA ASP A 139 5.58 10.00 -23.02
C ASP A 139 4.77 10.92 -22.08
N THR A 140 3.62 11.45 -22.52
CA THR A 140 2.69 12.23 -21.67
C THR A 140 2.20 11.42 -20.46
N LYS A 141 1.93 10.12 -20.66
CA LYS A 141 1.56 9.20 -19.55
C LYS A 141 2.67 9.08 -18.52
N GLN A 142 3.91 8.92 -18.96
CA GLN A 142 5.07 8.79 -18.07
C GLN A 142 5.33 10.09 -17.30
N GLU A 143 5.30 11.26 -17.95
CA GLU A 143 5.46 12.56 -17.30
C GLU A 143 4.38 12.79 -16.22
N LEU A 144 3.10 12.53 -16.56
CA LEU A 144 2.00 12.66 -15.61
C LEU A 144 2.17 11.75 -14.39
N ILE A 145 2.61 10.50 -14.58
CA ILE A 145 2.87 9.57 -13.46
C ILE A 145 4.04 10.04 -12.60
N ASP A 146 5.16 10.44 -13.20
CA ASP A 146 6.34 10.90 -12.46
C ASP A 146 6.07 12.19 -11.66
N SER A 147 5.19 13.07 -12.15
CA SER A 147 4.76 14.30 -11.45
C SER A 147 4.21 14.05 -10.03
N PHE A 148 3.64 12.87 -9.78
CA PHE A 148 3.10 12.50 -8.46
C PHE A 148 3.69 11.23 -7.83
N TYR A 149 4.49 10.44 -8.56
CA TYR A 149 5.02 9.15 -8.10
C TYR A 149 5.66 9.21 -6.70
N LEU A 150 6.47 10.25 -6.42
CA LEU A 150 7.10 10.42 -5.10
C LEU A 150 6.11 10.67 -3.97
N LYS A 151 5.05 11.47 -4.22
CA LYS A 151 3.97 11.75 -3.25
C LYS A 151 3.13 10.50 -3.01
N TYR A 152 2.80 9.75 -4.06
CA TYR A 152 2.10 8.47 -4.00
C TYR A 152 2.89 7.43 -3.18
N LYS A 153 4.16 7.20 -3.54
CA LYS A 153 5.04 6.26 -2.85
C LYS A 153 5.17 6.59 -1.37
N LYS A 154 5.45 7.85 -1.02
CA LYS A 154 5.54 8.27 0.38
C LYS A 154 4.21 8.09 1.14
N SER A 155 3.07 8.41 0.51
CA SER A 155 1.74 8.16 1.10
C SER A 155 1.51 6.67 1.38
N LYS A 156 1.86 5.81 0.42
CA LYS A 156 1.80 4.35 0.55
C LYS A 156 2.69 3.85 1.68
N ASP A 157 3.95 4.26 1.72
CA ASP A 157 4.93 3.77 2.68
C ASP A 157 4.63 4.24 4.12
N ILE A 158 4.06 5.44 4.30
CA ILE A 158 3.52 5.89 5.60
C ILE A 158 2.35 5.00 6.05
N VAL A 159 1.35 4.79 5.19
CA VAL A 159 0.14 4.01 5.52
C VAL A 159 0.49 2.55 5.81
N ASP A 160 1.33 1.91 4.99
CA ASP A 160 1.74 0.52 5.21
C ASP A 160 2.53 0.36 6.53
N SER A 161 3.40 1.31 6.87
CA SER A 161 4.17 1.29 8.13
C SER A 161 3.30 1.52 9.37
N ALA A 162 2.35 2.46 9.31
CA ALA A 162 1.40 2.69 10.38
C ALA A 162 0.45 1.48 10.57
N SER A 163 0.01 0.85 9.46
CA SER A 163 -0.83 -0.36 9.48
C SER A 163 -0.12 -1.55 10.13
N MET A 164 1.19 -1.70 9.92
CA MET A 164 1.99 -2.73 10.58
C MET A 164 2.01 -2.56 12.10
N HIS A 165 2.26 -1.34 12.60
CA HIS A 165 2.24 -1.05 14.03
C HIS A 165 0.83 -1.22 14.63
N TYR A 166 -0.22 -0.80 13.94
CA TYR A 166 -1.60 -1.08 14.35
C TYR A 166 -1.89 -2.59 14.44
N GLY A 167 -1.44 -3.38 13.47
CA GLY A 167 -1.56 -4.85 13.50
C GLY A 167 -0.84 -5.49 14.68
N ASN A 168 0.37 -5.03 15.01
CA ASN A 168 1.10 -5.45 16.21
C ASN A 168 0.30 -5.11 17.49
N ALA A 169 -0.26 -3.91 17.57
CA ALA A 169 -1.07 -3.49 18.71
C ALA A 169 -2.30 -4.39 18.91
N MET A 170 -3.03 -4.72 17.84
CA MET A 170 -4.21 -5.60 17.92
C MET A 170 -3.85 -7.00 18.45
N GLN A 171 -2.73 -7.57 18.00
CA GLN A 171 -2.22 -8.84 18.53
C GLN A 171 -1.87 -8.73 20.04
N LEU A 172 -1.23 -7.64 20.44
CA LEU A 172 -0.87 -7.40 21.85
C LEU A 172 -2.10 -7.15 22.75
N ILE A 173 -3.17 -6.55 22.23
CA ILE A 173 -4.46 -6.42 22.94
C ILE A 173 -5.09 -7.80 23.15
N TYR A 174 -5.11 -8.65 22.13
CA TYR A 174 -5.59 -10.03 22.23
C TYR A 174 -4.78 -10.86 23.25
N GLU A 175 -3.47 -10.62 23.35
CA GLU A 175 -2.59 -11.19 24.38
C GLU A 175 -2.70 -10.52 25.77
N THR A 176 -3.58 -9.53 25.95
CA THR A 176 -3.74 -8.70 27.17
C THR A 176 -2.51 -7.87 27.58
N ARG A 177 -1.57 -7.67 26.64
CA ARG A 177 -0.30 -6.93 26.81
C ARG A 177 -0.48 -5.43 26.56
N TYR A 178 -1.48 -4.82 27.20
CA TYR A 178 -1.95 -3.45 26.91
C TYR A 178 -0.84 -2.37 26.95
N LYS A 179 0.14 -2.49 27.87
CA LYS A 179 1.28 -1.56 27.97
C LYS A 179 2.25 -1.62 26.78
N GLU A 180 2.23 -2.69 26.01
CA GLU A 180 3.04 -2.87 24.80
C GLU A 180 2.19 -2.46 23.58
N ALA A 181 0.93 -2.87 23.53
CA ALA A 181 -0.03 -2.42 22.51
C ALA A 181 -0.09 -0.89 22.41
N LYS A 182 -0.12 -0.19 23.56
CA LYS A 182 -0.17 1.27 23.62
C LYS A 182 1.02 1.94 22.91
N LYS A 183 2.22 1.34 22.99
CA LYS A 183 3.44 1.83 22.32
C LYS A 183 3.43 1.59 20.82
N GLU A 184 2.88 0.47 20.38
CA GLU A 184 2.68 0.20 18.96
C GLU A 184 1.65 1.18 18.36
N LEU A 185 0.55 1.48 19.06
CA LEU A 185 -0.38 2.54 18.63
C LEU A 185 0.26 3.93 18.62
N GLU A 186 1.04 4.29 19.64
CA GLU A 186 1.83 5.53 19.65
C GLU A 186 2.81 5.60 18.46
N SER A 187 3.39 4.46 18.04
CA SER A 187 4.26 4.37 16.87
C SER A 187 3.48 4.50 15.55
N ALA A 188 2.28 3.90 15.45
CA ALA A 188 1.39 4.06 14.30
C ALA A 188 0.94 5.52 14.12
N LEU A 189 0.54 6.18 15.20
CA LEU A 189 0.07 7.57 15.21
C LEU A 189 1.21 8.58 15.01
N ALA A 190 2.44 8.27 15.45
CA ALA A 190 3.61 9.08 15.13
C ALA A 190 3.96 9.09 13.63
N LEU A 191 3.62 8.03 12.90
CA LEU A 191 3.79 7.94 11.44
C LEU A 191 2.61 8.53 10.67
N TYR A 192 1.39 8.26 11.12
CA TYR A 192 0.14 8.72 10.48
C TYR A 192 -0.84 9.25 11.54
N PRO A 193 -0.74 10.55 11.93
CA PRO A 193 -1.54 11.14 13.02
C PRO A 193 -3.06 11.17 12.80
N LYS A 194 -3.53 10.83 11.59
CA LYS A 194 -4.95 10.74 11.20
C LYS A 194 -5.42 9.31 10.94
N TYR A 195 -4.67 8.30 11.40
CA TYR A 195 -5.05 6.90 11.22
C TYR A 195 -6.22 6.53 12.16
N ALA A 196 -7.45 6.70 11.68
CA ALA A 196 -8.67 6.62 12.49
C ALA A 196 -8.76 5.34 13.34
N GLU A 197 -8.45 4.18 12.76
CA GLU A 197 -8.49 2.89 13.44
C GLU A 197 -7.47 2.82 14.60
N ALA A 198 -6.30 3.44 14.45
CA ALA A 198 -5.30 3.54 15.51
C ALA A 198 -5.64 4.58 16.58
N ILE A 199 -6.40 5.64 16.23
CA ILE A 199 -6.94 6.62 17.20
C ILE A 199 -8.01 5.94 18.06
N GLU A 200 -9.01 5.32 17.44
CA GLU A 200 -10.10 4.61 18.11
C GLU A 200 -9.54 3.51 19.04
N ALA A 201 -8.57 2.73 18.56
CA ALA A 201 -7.88 1.73 19.38
C ALA A 201 -7.07 2.32 20.55
N TYR A 202 -6.57 3.55 20.46
CA TYR A 202 -5.77 4.18 21.51
C TYR A 202 -6.62 4.83 22.61
N GLU A 203 -7.78 5.35 22.24
CA GLU A 203 -8.75 5.96 23.16
C GLU A 203 -9.51 4.93 24.00
N ASN A 204 -9.62 3.69 23.51
CA ASN A 204 -10.34 2.58 24.17
C ASN A 204 -9.42 1.56 24.90
N LEU A 205 -8.18 1.94 25.26
CA LEU A 205 -7.11 1.05 25.78
C LEU A 205 -6.63 1.33 27.21
#